data_AF-A0A1G3L3B8-F1
#
_entry.id   AF-A0A1G3L3B8-F1
#
_cell.length_a   1.000
_cell.length_b   1.000
_cell.length_c   1.000
_cell.angle_alpha   90.00
_cell.angle_beta   90.00
_cell.angle_gamma   90.00
#
_symmetry.space_group_name_H-M   'P 1'
#
loop_
_entity.id
_entity.type
_entity.pdbx_description
1 polymer ?
#
loop_
_entity_poly.entity_id
_entity_poly.type
_entity_poly.pdbx_seq_one_letter_code
_entity_poly.pdbx_strand_id
1 'polypeptide(L)'
;MIGILYLSIGDSAAAIGGIYLSKKIPFKIPKTQKTFIGSFSFFAVASVIGFLMGLPILTVFISAFTGALFEAVPIGIDDNFSIPLSSCSVIWLMSCAGSVFQKICY
;
A
#
# COMPACT_ATOMS: atom_id res chain seq x y z
N MET A 1 -3.05 -10.87 7.91
CA MET A 1 -4.43 -10.39 7.59
C MET A 1 -4.41 -9.04 6.88
N ILE A 2 -3.73 -8.01 7.41
CA ILE A 2 -3.69 -6.66 6.83
C ILE A 2 -3.22 -6.63 5.36
N GLY A 3 -2.18 -7.38 5.00
CA GLY A 3 -1.71 -7.44 3.60
C GLY A 3 -2.74 -7.97 2.61
N ILE A 4 -3.63 -8.87 3.04
CA ILE A 4 -4.73 -9.40 2.19
C ILE A 4 -5.84 -8.35 2.02
N LEU A 5 -6.11 -7.56 3.07
CA LEU A 5 -7.05 -6.43 2.99
C LEU A 5 -6.51 -5.33 2.07
N TYR A 6 -5.21 -5.03 2.17
CA TYR A 6 -4.55 -4.08 1.27
C TYR A 6 -4.61 -4.55 -0.17
N LEU A 7 -4.35 -5.83 -0.43
CA LEU A 7 -4.50 -6.40 -1.76
C LEU A 7 -5.96 -6.32 -2.23
N SER A 8 -6.90 -6.95 -1.53
CA SER A 8 -8.28 -7.08 -2.03
C SER A 8 -9.00 -5.74 -2.19
N ILE A 9 -8.89 -4.85 -1.21
CA ILE A 9 -9.62 -3.57 -1.21
C ILE A 9 -8.80 -2.47 -1.89
N GLY A 10 -7.49 -2.44 -1.67
CA GLY A 10 -6.60 -1.47 -2.27
C GLY A 10 -6.47 -1.66 -3.78
N ASP A 11 -6.32 -2.90 -4.27
CA ASP A 11 -6.24 -3.19 -5.71
C ASP A 11 -7.55 -2.83 -6.42
N SER A 12 -8.68 -3.17 -5.81
CA SER A 12 -10.01 -2.74 -6.30
C SER A 12 -10.11 -1.21 -6.38
N ALA A 13 -9.64 -0.49 -5.35
CA ALA A 13 -9.62 0.97 -5.35
C ALA A 13 -8.65 1.54 -6.40
N ALA A 14 -7.51 0.88 -6.65
CA ALA A 14 -6.56 1.26 -7.68
C ALA A 14 -7.15 1.11 -9.08
N ALA A 15 -7.85 0.00 -9.34
CA ALA A 15 -8.55 -0.26 -10.58
C ALA A 15 -9.71 0.72 -10.80
N ILE A 16 -10.56 0.93 -9.80
CA ILE A 16 -11.69 1.88 -9.90
C ILE A 16 -11.16 3.30 -10.09
N GLY A 17 -10.19 3.73 -9.27
CA GLY A 17 -9.57 5.05 -9.38
C GLY A 17 -8.88 5.26 -10.72
N GLY A 18 -8.13 4.25 -11.19
CA GLY A 18 -7.45 4.29 -12.47
C GLY A 18 -8.38 4.26 -13.69
N ILE A 19 -9.54 3.60 -13.62
CA ILE A 19 -10.50 3.54 -14.73
C ILE A 19 -11.38 4.80 -14.76
N TYR A 20 -11.91 5.21 -13.60
CA TYR A 20 -12.88 6.31 -13.54
C TYR A 20 -12.22 7.68 -13.53
N LEU A 21 -11.17 7.89 -12.75
CA LEU A 21 -10.55 9.21 -12.63
C LEU A 21 -9.50 9.47 -13.72
N SER A 22 -8.83 8.44 -14.27
CA SER A 22 -7.87 8.68 -15.36
C SER A 22 -8.51 9.04 -16.70
N LYS A 23 -9.83 8.86 -16.85
CA LYS A 23 -10.60 9.47 -17.95
C LYS A 23 -10.62 10.99 -17.88
N LYS A 24 -10.50 11.58 -16.68
CA LYS A 24 -10.46 13.04 -16.47
C LYS A 24 -9.03 13.59 -16.42
N ILE A 25 -8.07 12.79 -15.92
CA ILE A 25 -6.67 13.21 -15.78
C ILE A 25 -5.75 12.06 -16.24
N PRO A 26 -5.23 12.09 -17.48
CA PRO A 26 -4.47 10.97 -18.05
C PRO A 26 -2.99 10.99 -17.60
N PHE A 27 -2.73 10.89 -16.29
CA PHE A 27 -1.37 10.62 -15.77
C PHE A 27 -1.14 9.11 -15.69
N LYS A 28 -0.72 8.54 -16.84
CA LYS A 28 -0.27 7.14 -16.92
C LYS A 28 1.18 7.03 -16.45
N ILE A 29 1.50 5.91 -15.81
CA ILE A 29 2.88 5.60 -15.45
C ILE A 29 3.58 5.07 -16.72
N PRO A 30 4.71 5.68 -17.15
CA PRO A 30 5.38 5.29 -18.39
C PRO A 30 5.75 3.80 -18.37
N LYS A 31 5.52 3.12 -19.50
CA LYS A 31 5.73 1.67 -19.69
C LYS A 31 4.80 0.73 -18.89
N THR A 32 3.69 1.24 -18.35
CA THR A 32 2.67 0.39 -17.68
C THR A 32 1.26 0.72 -18.16
N GLN A 33 0.30 -0.18 -17.88
CA GLN A 33 -1.13 0.10 -17.99
C GLN A 33 -1.70 0.76 -16.71
N LYS A 34 -0.86 1.05 -15.72
CA LYS A 34 -1.24 1.62 -14.43
C LYS A 34 -1.17 3.15 -14.44
N THR A 35 -1.85 3.77 -13.48
CA THR A 35 -2.02 5.24 -13.43
C THR A 35 -1.62 5.76 -12.06
N PHE A 36 -1.08 6.98 -12.01
CA PHE A 36 -0.73 7.62 -10.73
C PHE A 36 -1.97 7.80 -9.83
N ILE A 37 -3.13 8.02 -10.43
CA ILE A 37 -4.40 8.15 -9.69
C ILE A 37 -4.81 6.81 -9.07
N GLY A 38 -4.60 5.69 -9.77
CA GLY A 38 -4.83 4.36 -9.22
C GLY A 38 -3.95 4.11 -8.00
N SER A 39 -2.64 4.37 -8.10
CA SER A 39 -1.71 4.21 -6.97
C SER A 39 -2.03 5.13 -5.79
N PHE A 40 -2.50 6.36 -6.05
CA PHE A 40 -2.96 7.26 -4.99
C PHE A 40 -4.24 6.75 -4.31
N SER A 41 -5.16 6.19 -5.08
CA SER A 41 -6.40 5.59 -4.57
C SER A 41 -6.10 4.35 -3.72
N PHE A 42 -5.16 3.50 -4.16
CA PHE A 42 -4.60 2.41 -3.34
C PHE A 42 -4.07 2.96 -2.01
N PHE A 43 -3.18 3.95 -2.07
CA PHE A 43 -2.54 4.52 -0.89
C PHE A 43 -3.55 5.08 0.12
N ALA A 44 -4.56 5.83 -0.36
CA ALA A 44 -5.60 6.40 0.49
C ALA A 44 -6.41 5.30 1.20
N VAL A 45 -6.85 4.28 0.46
CA VAL A 45 -7.65 3.17 1.02
C VAL A 45 -6.83 2.30 1.95
N ALA A 46 -5.61 1.93 1.56
CA ALA A 46 -4.69 1.17 2.42
C ALA A 46 -4.37 1.93 3.72
N SER A 47 -4.21 3.26 3.65
CA SER A 47 -4.02 4.08 4.84
C SER A 47 -5.23 3.99 5.78
N VAL A 48 -6.45 4.16 5.25
CA VAL A 48 -7.69 4.04 6.04
C VAL A 48 -7.80 2.66 6.69
N ILE A 49 -7.50 1.58 5.96
CA ILE A 49 -7.51 0.22 6.50
C ILE A 49 -6.49 0.08 7.64
N GLY A 50 -5.26 0.58 7.44
CA GLY A 50 -4.23 0.54 8.47
C GLY A 50 -4.62 1.30 9.74
N PHE A 51 -5.23 2.48 9.59
CA PHE A 51 -5.80 3.25 10.71
C PHE A 51 -6.90 2.48 11.45
N LEU A 52 -7.85 1.88 10.72
CA LEU A 52 -8.94 1.09 11.31
C LEU A 52 -8.43 -0.17 12.04
N MET A 53 -7.28 -0.70 11.63
CA MET A 53 -6.62 -1.83 12.29
C MET A 53 -5.79 -1.42 13.51
N GLY A 54 -5.75 -0.13 13.87
CA GLY A 54 -5.06 0.38 15.05
C GLY A 54 -3.54 0.44 14.91
N LEU A 55 -3.00 0.45 13.69
CA LEU A 55 -1.56 0.59 13.47
C LEU A 55 -1.09 2.02 13.82
N PRO A 56 0.15 2.19 14.29
CA PRO A 56 0.75 3.51 14.46
C PRO A 56 0.76 4.29 13.16
N ILE A 57 0.51 5.61 13.24
CA ILE A 57 0.45 6.53 12.08
C ILE A 57 1.62 6.36 11.10
N LEU A 58 2.85 6.30 11.62
CA LEU A 58 4.03 6.11 10.79
C LEU A 58 4.01 4.75 10.07
N THR A 59 3.65 3.68 10.77
CA THR A 59 3.54 2.33 10.19
C THR A 59 2.47 2.27 9.11
N VAL A 60 1.33 2.95 9.31
CA VAL A 60 0.26 3.04 8.32
C VAL A 60 0.77 3.66 7.03
N PHE A 61 1.33 4.87 7.11
CA PHE A 61 1.76 5.58 5.91
C PHE A 61 2.92 4.89 5.20
N ILE A 62 3.91 4.37 5.93
CA ILE A 62 5.05 3.67 5.31
C ILE A 62 4.57 2.38 4.64
N SER A 63 3.75 1.56 5.32
CA SER A 63 3.25 0.31 4.73
C SER A 63 2.32 0.52 3.54
N ALA A 64 1.42 1.51 3.61
CA ALA A 64 0.53 1.87 2.51
C ALA A 64 1.32 2.44 1.33
N PHE A 65 2.35 3.26 1.57
CA PHE A 65 3.20 3.81 0.53
C PHE A 65 4.02 2.73 -0.16
N THR A 66 4.62 1.80 0.60
CA THR A 66 5.33 0.66 0.04
C THR A 66 4.39 -0.22 -0.81
N GLY A 67 3.19 -0.52 -0.32
CA GLY A 67 2.19 -1.26 -1.11
C GLY A 67 1.84 -0.55 -2.42
N ALA A 68 1.61 0.78 -2.38
CA ALA A 68 1.32 1.58 -3.56
C ALA A 68 2.50 1.63 -4.56
N LEU A 69 3.75 1.60 -4.06
CA LEU A 69 4.93 1.51 -4.91
C LEU A 69 5.04 0.16 -5.61
N PHE A 70 4.86 -0.94 -4.88
CA PHE A 70 4.89 -2.28 -5.48
C PHE A 70 3.75 -2.48 -6.47
N GLU A 71 2.59 -1.87 -6.21
CA GLU A 71 1.48 -1.79 -7.15
C GLU A 71 1.85 -0.97 -8.39
N ALA A 72 2.54 0.17 -8.25
CA ALA A 72 2.89 1.05 -9.37
C ALA A 72 4.02 0.52 -10.26
N VAL A 73 4.95 -0.27 -9.71
CA VAL A 73 6.15 -0.72 -10.42
C VAL A 73 5.87 -2.03 -11.17
N PRO A 74 6.17 -2.11 -12.48
CA PRO A 74 6.02 -3.35 -13.26
C PRO A 74 7.19 -4.30 -12.97
N ILE A 75 7.21 -4.93 -11.79
CA ILE A 75 8.31 -5.82 -11.36
C ILE A 75 8.25 -7.20 -12.05
N GLY A 76 7.20 -7.48 -12.82
CA GLY A 76 7.00 -8.79 -13.47
C GLY A 76 6.67 -9.92 -12.49
N ILE A 77 6.53 -9.59 -11.20
CA ILE A 77 6.01 -10.43 -10.13
C ILE A 77 4.53 -10.12 -9.97
N ASP A 78 3.71 -11.14 -9.72
CA ASP A 78 2.27 -11.01 -9.50
C ASP A 78 1.98 -10.09 -8.29
N ASP A 79 1.14 -9.08 -8.49
CA ASP A 79 0.72 -8.09 -7.48
C ASP A 79 0.07 -8.76 -6.26
N ASN A 80 -0.56 -9.92 -6.47
CA ASN A 80 -1.15 -10.73 -5.41
C ASN A 80 -0.11 -11.28 -4.43
N PHE A 81 1.14 -11.41 -4.85
CA PHE A 81 2.26 -11.81 -3.99
C PHE A 81 3.06 -10.60 -3.52
N SER A 82 3.35 -9.65 -4.41
CA SER A 82 4.25 -8.54 -4.11
C SER A 82 3.67 -7.59 -3.07
N ILE A 83 2.36 -7.30 -3.12
CA ILE A 83 1.69 -6.34 -2.22
C ILE A 83 1.60 -6.89 -0.80
N PRO A 84 1.06 -8.10 -0.54
CA PRO A 84 1.00 -8.61 0.83
C PRO A 84 2.39 -8.79 1.45
N LEU A 85 3.36 -9.25 0.66
CA LEU A 85 4.71 -9.54 1.15
C LEU A 85 5.45 -8.25 1.53
N SER A 86 5.42 -7.24 0.67
CA SER A 86 6.08 -5.95 0.92
C SER A 86 5.43 -5.19 2.08
N SER A 87 4.11 -5.05 2.08
CA SER A 87 3.36 -4.34 3.14
C SER A 87 3.49 -5.02 4.51
N CYS A 88 3.39 -6.36 4.58
CA CYS A 88 3.56 -7.08 5.84
C CYS A 88 5.00 -7.02 6.35
N SER A 89 6.00 -7.05 5.46
CA SER A 89 7.41 -6.90 5.85
C SER A 89 7.67 -5.56 6.51
N VAL A 90 7.11 -4.47 5.97
CA VAL A 90 7.21 -3.13 6.57
C VAL A 90 6.52 -3.05 7.92
N ILE A 91 5.30 -3.58 8.03
CA ILE A 91 4.55 -3.61 9.29
C ILE A 91 5.34 -4.39 10.35
N TRP A 92 5.91 -5.54 9.98
CA TRP A 92 6.71 -6.37 10.87
C TRP A 92 7.98 -5.64 11.33
N LEU A 93 8.73 -5.03 10.41
CA LEU A 93 9.94 -4.26 10.74
C LEU A 93 9.63 -3.09 11.69
N MET A 94 8.56 -2.34 11.43
CA MET A 94 8.14 -1.23 12.27
C MET A 94 7.66 -1.69 13.65
N SER A 95 6.98 -2.83 13.71
CA SER A 95 6.51 -3.42 14.98
C SER A 95 7.70 -3.92 15.82
N CYS A 96 8.70 -4.54 15.19
CA CYS A 96 9.95 -4.93 15.85
C CYS A 96 10.71 -3.70 16.36
N ALA A 97 10.83 -2.63 15.55
CA ALA A 97 11.47 -1.39 15.96
C ALA A 97 10.77 -0.74 17.17
N GLY A 98 9.43 -0.70 17.17
CA GLY A 98 8.66 -0.20 18.31
C GLY A 98 8.84 -1.04 19.58
N SER A 99 8.88 -2.36 19.44
CA SER A 99 9.09 -3.30 20.55
C SER A 99 10.49 -3.18 21.18
N VAL A 100 11.51 -2.94 20.34
CA VAL A 100 12.89 -2.69 20.80
C VAL A 100 12.98 -1.35 21.52
N PHE A 101 12.32 -0.31 21.01
CA PHE A 101 12.32 1.02 21.63
C PHE A 101 11.65 0.99 23.02
N GLN A 102 10.55 0.24 23.17
CA GLN A 102 9.88 0.06 24.46
C GLN A 102 10.74 -0.69 25.49
N LYS A 103 11.58 -1.64 25.05
CA LYS A 103 12.50 -2.38 25.92
C LYS A 103 13.74 -1.60 26.35
N ILE A 104 14.10 -0.52 25.66
CA ILE A 104 15.26 0.32 25.99
C ILE A 104 14.87 1.48 26.92
N CYS A 105 13.61 1.91 26.88
CA CYS A 105 13.08 2.99 27.70
C CYS A 105 12.41 2.54 29.01
N TYR A 106 12.48 1.25 29.36
CA TYR A 106 12.03 0.69 30.65
C TYR A 106 13.13 -0.13 31.31
#